data_AF-A0A221SYT3-F1
#
_entry.id   AF-A0A221SYT3-F1
#
_cell.length_a   1.000
_cell.length_b   1.000
_cell.length_c   1.000
_cell.angle_alpha   90.00
_cell.angle_beta   90.00
_cell.angle_gamma   90.00
#
_symmetry.space_group_name_H-M   'P 1'
#
loop_
_entity.id
_entity.type
_entity.pdbx_description
1 polymer ?
#
loop_
_entity_poly.entity_id
_entity_poly.type
_entity_poly.pdbx_seq_one_letter_code
_entity_poly.pdbx_strand_id
1 'polypeptide(L)'
;MRPDDGGVQERQRLVRVARGEEPGDLLVRGAQVAQPVTRELYPADVLIAGGRIAAVGAGLDLRAGRVLDAGGAVLAPGFIDGHVHIESSLLTPASFAAAVLPRGTTCVVAEPHEVVNVLGVAGLDWMLAAGRASGLRVYASAPSCVPASEFERGGAQVGAAEVAAMLARPGVLGLAEVMNYPGVLSGDPEVWAVLEAGRAAGRRVDGHAAGVRGRDLLAYAAAGVQSDHEATSPDEARERLRAGLWLMVREGSAARNLQALLPVLRERPRRAMLVSDDVSVDELLELGHLDRLLRACVAGGLDPLDALALVTCNPAEYWGLHDLGAVAPGYRADFVLLRDLQSFEVLGTFVGGQEAWAGTLTPPLPGGGVVLGAGWNAARFDVPGHWPVVQVHADQITTAHAATPGDARLVVADRYGRGEWAACWTAGSGLTGGTLGVSVLHDAHHAAFLGGTDEDIRAAGRALEALGGGVVLVQGGQVRAELPLPYAGLMTGAAPADAARQLREVTRAAQALGCTLPYPVTTLSFLGLSVIPALKLTPRGLLDVTGWRLLPA
;
A
#
# COMPACT_ATOMS: atom_id res chain seq x y z
N MET A 1 18.90 1.67 16.31
CA MET A 1 18.40 0.86 17.43
C MET A 1 16.89 0.77 17.28
N ARG A 2 16.28 -0.43 17.28
CA ARG A 2 14.82 -0.56 17.14
C ARG A 2 14.16 -0.05 18.43
N PRO A 3 13.08 0.74 18.37
CA PRO A 3 12.51 1.41 19.56
C PRO A 3 12.00 0.45 20.66
N ASP A 4 11.83 -0.84 20.37
CA ASP A 4 11.22 -1.84 21.27
C ASP A 4 12.14 -3.03 21.64
N ASP A 5 13.47 -2.88 21.52
CA ASP A 5 14.38 -3.91 22.04
C ASP A 5 14.52 -3.75 23.55
N GLY A 6 13.56 -4.35 24.26
CA GLY A 6 13.51 -4.42 25.72
C GLY A 6 14.89 -4.57 26.37
N GLY A 7 15.13 -3.78 27.42
CA GLY A 7 16.44 -3.68 28.07
C GLY A 7 16.93 -5.00 28.68
N VAL A 8 18.19 -5.04 29.13
CA VAL A 8 18.82 -6.23 29.74
C VAL A 8 17.94 -6.88 30.82
N GLN A 9 17.29 -6.06 31.65
CA GLN A 9 16.40 -6.53 32.72
C GLN A 9 15.19 -7.29 32.18
N GLU A 10 14.62 -6.84 31.06
CA GLU A 10 13.45 -7.47 30.43
C GLU A 10 13.82 -8.82 29.80
N ARG A 11 14.99 -8.91 29.15
CA ARG A 11 15.53 -10.17 28.63
C ARG A 11 15.85 -11.16 29.77
N GLN A 12 16.42 -10.69 30.87
CA GLN A 12 16.65 -11.52 32.05
C GLN A 12 15.34 -12.03 32.65
N ARG A 13 14.30 -11.19 32.71
CA ARG A 13 12.96 -11.61 33.13
C ARG A 13 12.42 -12.70 32.21
N LEU A 14 12.53 -12.53 30.89
CA LEU A 14 12.08 -13.52 29.91
C LEU A 14 12.71 -14.89 30.16
N VAL A 15 14.01 -14.93 30.48
CA VAL A 15 14.73 -16.18 30.85
C VAL A 15 14.18 -16.79 32.14
N ARG A 16 13.97 -15.99 33.19
CA ARG A 16 13.41 -16.49 34.47
C ARG A 16 11.99 -17.04 34.29
N VAL A 17 11.17 -16.39 33.48
CA VAL A 17 9.84 -16.89 33.10
C VAL A 17 9.93 -18.20 32.32
N ALA A 18 10.80 -18.28 31.31
CA ALA A 18 11.00 -19.49 30.51
C ALA A 18 11.49 -20.68 31.35
N ARG A 19 12.26 -20.41 32.41
CA ARG A 19 12.74 -21.41 33.38
C ARG A 19 11.70 -21.78 34.46
N GLY A 20 10.53 -21.16 34.45
CA GLY A 20 9.48 -21.39 35.45
C GLY A 20 9.78 -20.78 36.83
N GLU A 21 10.77 -19.88 36.95
CA GLU A 21 11.13 -19.21 38.19
C GLU A 21 10.15 -18.06 38.53
N GLU A 22 9.63 -17.39 37.50
CA GLU A 22 8.60 -16.34 37.59
C GLU A 22 7.39 -16.68 36.70
N PRO A 23 6.17 -16.20 37.03
CA PRO A 23 5.03 -16.32 36.12
C PRO A 23 5.18 -15.37 34.93
N GLY A 24 4.68 -15.82 33.76
CA GLY A 24 4.49 -14.97 32.59
C GLY A 24 3.27 -14.07 32.69
N ASP A 25 3.05 -13.26 31.66
CA ASP A 25 1.96 -12.30 31.57
C ASP A 25 0.69 -12.96 31.01
N LEU A 26 0.85 -13.76 29.95
CA LEU A 26 -0.23 -14.51 29.28
C LEU A 26 0.23 -15.93 28.96
N LEU A 27 -0.60 -16.91 29.28
CA LEU A 27 -0.47 -18.29 28.79
C LEU A 27 -1.61 -18.59 27.82
N VAL A 28 -1.30 -18.90 26.58
CA VAL A 28 -2.25 -19.46 25.61
C VAL A 28 -2.18 -20.98 25.70
N ARG A 29 -3.26 -21.62 26.14
CA ARG A 29 -3.30 -23.03 26.48
C ARG A 29 -4.12 -23.84 25.48
N GLY A 30 -3.62 -25.00 25.07
CA GLY A 30 -4.38 -25.99 24.29
C GLY A 30 -4.47 -25.73 22.79
N ALA A 31 -3.66 -24.81 22.24
CA ALA A 31 -3.65 -24.53 20.81
C ALA A 31 -2.92 -25.62 19.99
N GLN A 32 -3.26 -25.72 18.71
CA GLN A 32 -2.36 -26.28 17.70
C GLN A 32 -1.45 -25.15 17.19
N VAL A 33 -0.14 -25.22 17.42
CA VAL A 33 0.80 -24.20 16.94
C VAL A 33 1.18 -24.52 15.49
N ALA A 34 0.88 -23.59 14.58
CA ALA A 34 1.33 -23.63 13.18
C ALA A 34 2.70 -22.93 13.08
N GLN A 35 3.74 -23.71 12.79
CA GLN A 35 5.11 -23.23 12.68
C GLN A 35 5.55 -23.20 11.20
N PRO A 36 5.47 -22.05 10.51
CA PRO A 36 5.82 -21.97 9.09
C PRO A 36 7.31 -22.20 8.82
N VAL A 37 8.18 -21.96 9.81
CA VAL A 37 9.63 -22.16 9.68
C VAL A 37 10.00 -23.64 9.57
N THR A 38 9.38 -24.51 10.37
CA THR A 38 9.62 -25.96 10.36
C THR A 38 8.59 -26.73 9.54
N ARG A 39 7.51 -26.07 9.12
CA ARG A 39 6.34 -26.65 8.44
C ARG A 39 5.67 -27.72 9.28
N GLU A 40 5.47 -27.44 10.56
CA GLU A 40 4.80 -28.32 11.49
C GLU A 40 3.52 -27.69 12.04
N LEU A 41 2.53 -28.54 12.30
CA LEU A 41 1.35 -28.23 13.10
C LEU A 41 1.37 -29.19 14.30
N TYR A 42 1.51 -28.67 15.52
CA TYR A 42 1.69 -29.50 16.71
C TYR A 42 1.00 -28.90 17.94
N PRO A 43 0.53 -29.74 18.89
CA PRO A 43 -0.02 -29.25 20.14
C PRO A 43 1.06 -28.58 20.98
N ALA A 44 0.80 -27.36 21.46
CA ALA A 44 1.68 -26.68 22.41
C ALA A 44 0.95 -25.55 23.14
N ASP A 45 1.38 -25.30 24.37
CA ASP A 45 1.06 -24.08 25.09
C ASP A 45 2.11 -23.00 24.77
N VAL A 46 1.70 -21.74 24.73
CA VAL A 46 2.58 -20.58 24.46
C VAL A 46 2.53 -19.62 25.64
N LEU A 47 3.68 -19.43 26.30
CA LEU A 47 3.84 -18.50 27.42
C LEU A 47 4.46 -17.20 26.93
N ILE A 48 3.87 -16.07 27.31
CA ILE A 48 4.31 -14.72 26.93
C ILE A 48 4.77 -13.95 28.17
N ALA A 49 5.86 -13.19 28.04
CA ALA A 49 6.31 -12.20 29.04
C ALA A 49 6.99 -11.01 28.36
N GLY A 50 6.69 -9.78 28.79
CA GLY A 50 7.27 -8.55 28.22
C GLY A 50 6.99 -8.41 26.72
N GLY A 51 5.79 -8.80 26.29
CA GLY A 51 5.40 -8.82 24.88
C GLY A 51 6.21 -9.75 23.97
N ARG A 52 6.97 -10.69 24.56
CA ARG A 52 7.74 -11.71 23.84
C ARG A 52 7.32 -13.11 24.26
N ILE A 53 7.49 -14.06 23.36
CA ILE A 53 7.30 -15.48 23.64
C ILE A 53 8.43 -15.93 24.57
N ALA A 54 8.08 -16.46 25.74
CA ALA A 54 9.01 -16.99 26.73
C ALA A 54 9.26 -18.49 26.52
N ALA A 55 8.19 -19.25 26.29
CA ALA A 55 8.24 -20.71 26.12
C ALA A 55 7.14 -21.19 25.15
N VAL A 56 7.41 -22.29 24.46
CA VAL A 56 6.48 -23.00 23.58
C VAL A 56 6.67 -24.50 23.82
N GLY A 57 5.61 -25.24 24.12
CA GLY A 57 5.70 -26.70 24.25
C GLY A 57 4.48 -27.33 24.91
N ALA A 58 4.35 -28.65 24.74
CA ALA A 58 3.32 -29.45 25.40
C ALA A 58 3.79 -29.97 26.76
N GLY A 59 2.89 -30.04 27.73
CA GLY A 59 3.15 -30.66 29.04
C GLY A 59 4.14 -29.90 29.93
N LEU A 60 4.40 -28.63 29.63
CA LEU A 60 5.25 -27.77 30.45
C LEU A 60 4.46 -27.25 31.67
N ASP A 61 5.10 -27.19 32.84
CA ASP A 61 4.55 -26.52 34.02
C ASP A 61 4.68 -24.99 33.87
N LEU A 62 3.68 -24.38 33.21
CA LEU A 62 3.65 -22.96 32.88
C LEU A 62 2.66 -22.21 33.77
N ARG A 63 3.12 -21.08 34.32
CA ARG A 63 2.34 -20.19 35.19
C ARG A 63 2.26 -18.81 34.56
N ALA A 64 1.09 -18.19 34.56
CA ALA A 64 0.88 -16.84 34.04
C ALA A 64 -0.18 -16.08 34.85
N GLY A 65 -0.13 -14.74 34.78
CA GLY A 65 -1.14 -13.86 35.38
C GLY A 65 -2.51 -13.96 34.69
N ARG A 66 -2.53 -14.26 33.38
CA ARG A 66 -3.74 -14.52 32.59
C ARG A 66 -3.59 -15.80 31.79
N VAL A 67 -4.67 -16.58 31.70
CA VAL A 67 -4.74 -17.78 30.85
C VAL A 67 -5.82 -17.56 29.80
N LEU A 68 -5.48 -17.80 28.55
CA LEU A 68 -6.40 -17.84 27.42
C LEU A 68 -6.53 -19.30 26.97
N ASP A 69 -7.75 -19.83 27.01
CA ASP A 69 -8.05 -21.15 26.46
C ASP A 69 -8.18 -21.04 24.94
N ALA A 70 -7.31 -21.75 24.22
CA ALA A 70 -7.27 -21.82 22.77
C ALA A 70 -7.53 -23.25 22.27
N GLY A 71 -8.18 -24.08 23.10
CA GLY A 71 -8.60 -25.43 22.73
C GLY A 71 -9.40 -25.43 21.41
N GLY A 72 -8.94 -26.22 20.45
CA GLY A 72 -9.57 -26.34 19.13
C GLY A 72 -9.21 -25.23 18.13
N ALA A 73 -8.41 -24.23 18.53
CA ALA A 73 -7.89 -23.20 17.63
C ALA A 73 -6.46 -23.53 17.17
N VAL A 74 -6.06 -22.89 16.06
CA VAL A 74 -4.69 -22.89 15.56
C VAL A 74 -4.03 -21.55 15.92
N LEU A 75 -2.88 -21.58 16.59
CA LEU A 75 -2.05 -20.40 16.85
C LEU A 75 -0.98 -20.30 15.76
N ALA A 76 -0.97 -19.20 15.01
CA ALA A 76 0.04 -18.90 13.99
C ALA A 76 0.71 -17.55 14.26
N PRO A 77 1.91 -17.27 13.70
CA PRO A 77 2.47 -15.92 13.74
C PRO A 77 1.52 -14.93 13.07
N GLY A 78 1.47 -13.70 13.58
CA GLY A 78 0.66 -12.64 12.97
C GLY A 78 1.17 -12.30 11.57
N PHE A 79 0.25 -11.94 10.67
CA PHE A 79 0.59 -11.73 9.27
C PHE A 79 1.35 -10.40 9.07
N ILE A 80 2.30 -10.43 8.15
CA ILE A 80 3.18 -9.32 7.80
C ILE A 80 2.96 -9.01 6.32
N ASP A 81 2.47 -7.81 6.04
CA ASP A 81 2.49 -7.30 4.68
C ASP A 81 3.85 -6.70 4.36
N GLY A 82 4.53 -7.29 3.37
CA GLY A 82 5.88 -6.90 2.99
C GLY A 82 5.93 -5.62 2.16
N HIS A 83 4.83 -5.19 1.55
CA HIS A 83 4.78 -4.01 0.68
C HIS A 83 3.32 -3.55 0.51
N VAL A 84 2.99 -2.36 1.01
CA VAL A 84 1.64 -1.80 0.97
C VAL A 84 1.67 -0.28 0.93
N HIS A 85 0.70 0.31 0.26
CA HIS A 85 0.41 1.75 0.32
C HIS A 85 -0.83 1.96 1.19
N ILE A 86 -0.64 2.39 2.45
CA ILE A 86 -1.78 2.61 3.37
C ILE A 86 -2.71 3.67 2.77
N GLU A 87 -2.13 4.67 2.10
CA GLU A 87 -2.83 5.76 1.43
C GLU A 87 -3.81 5.28 0.35
N SER A 88 -3.50 4.20 -0.36
CA SER A 88 -4.37 3.62 -1.41
C SER A 88 -5.66 3.02 -0.85
N SER A 89 -5.69 2.73 0.46
CA SER A 89 -6.94 2.40 1.16
C SER A 89 -7.82 3.62 1.45
N LEU A 90 -7.31 4.83 1.24
CA LEU A 90 -7.91 6.10 1.62
C LEU A 90 -8.05 6.27 3.14
N LEU A 91 -7.43 5.41 3.95
CA LEU A 91 -7.52 5.42 5.41
C LEU A 91 -6.23 5.90 6.06
N THR A 92 -6.35 6.59 7.19
CA THR A 92 -5.20 6.83 8.07
C THR A 92 -4.71 5.52 8.69
N PRO A 93 -3.46 5.43 9.20
CA PRO A 93 -2.95 4.19 9.78
C PRO A 93 -3.82 3.57 10.89
N ALA A 94 -4.45 4.39 11.73
CA ALA A 94 -5.38 3.91 12.77
C ALA A 94 -6.65 3.28 12.17
N SER A 95 -7.26 3.94 11.18
CA SER A 95 -8.42 3.40 10.47
C SER A 95 -8.05 2.15 9.65
N PHE A 96 -6.89 2.14 8.99
CA PHE A 96 -6.37 0.97 8.29
C PHE A 96 -6.17 -0.22 9.25
N ALA A 97 -5.57 0.03 10.43
CA ALA A 97 -5.44 -0.98 11.48
C ALA A 97 -6.81 -1.54 11.91
N ALA A 98 -7.86 -0.71 11.98
CA ALA A 98 -9.22 -1.17 12.29
C ALA A 98 -9.81 -2.11 11.23
N ALA A 99 -9.36 -2.03 9.98
CA ALA A 99 -9.76 -2.94 8.92
C ALA A 99 -8.95 -4.25 8.92
N VAL A 100 -7.65 -4.20 9.22
CA VAL A 100 -6.75 -5.36 9.03
C VAL A 100 -6.42 -6.16 10.29
N LEU A 101 -6.46 -5.55 11.48
CA LEU A 101 -6.22 -6.28 12.75
C LEU A 101 -7.27 -7.38 12.97
N PRO A 102 -8.59 -7.16 12.76
CA PRO A 102 -9.58 -8.23 12.85
C PRO A 102 -9.37 -9.37 11.84
N ARG A 103 -8.53 -9.14 10.82
CA ARG A 103 -8.18 -10.09 9.75
C ARG A 103 -6.80 -10.74 9.97
N GLY A 104 -6.15 -10.49 11.11
CA GLY A 104 -4.91 -11.16 11.50
C GLY A 104 -3.60 -10.51 11.04
N THR A 105 -3.66 -9.38 10.33
CA THR A 105 -2.44 -8.64 9.96
C THR A 105 -1.96 -7.85 11.15
N THR A 106 -0.75 -8.15 11.64
CA THR A 106 -0.14 -7.50 12.81
C THR A 106 0.98 -6.55 12.45
N CYS A 107 1.54 -6.67 11.23
CA CYS A 107 2.64 -5.87 10.77
C CYS A 107 2.49 -5.50 9.29
N VAL A 108 2.95 -4.30 8.94
CA VAL A 108 3.09 -3.86 7.54
C VAL A 108 4.39 -3.10 7.35
N VAL A 109 4.96 -3.20 6.15
CA VAL A 109 5.99 -2.28 5.66
C VAL A 109 5.33 -1.35 4.66
N ALA A 110 4.99 -0.16 5.12
CA ALA A 110 4.33 0.84 4.30
C ALA A 110 5.35 1.51 3.37
N GLU A 111 5.00 1.69 2.11
CA GLU A 111 5.70 2.59 1.20
C GLU A 111 4.89 3.89 1.09
N PRO A 112 5.23 4.95 1.86
CA PRO A 112 4.42 6.15 1.93
C PRO A 112 4.75 7.13 0.80
N HIS A 113 4.98 6.65 -0.42
CA HIS A 113 5.38 7.51 -1.54
C HIS A 113 4.30 8.54 -1.87
N GLU A 114 3.03 8.25 -1.55
CA GLU A 114 1.90 9.14 -1.78
C GLU A 114 2.00 10.38 -0.91
N VAL A 115 2.03 10.21 0.42
CA VAL A 115 2.14 11.34 1.35
C VAL A 115 3.49 12.06 1.22
N VAL A 116 4.54 11.35 0.81
CA VAL A 116 5.86 11.96 0.53
C VAL A 116 5.83 12.80 -0.76
N ASN A 117 5.09 12.42 -1.80
CA ASN A 117 4.86 13.28 -2.96
C ASN A 117 4.18 14.61 -2.57
N VAL A 118 3.37 14.61 -1.52
CA VAL A 118 2.67 15.80 -1.02
C VAL A 118 3.53 16.65 -0.09
N LEU A 119 4.20 16.02 0.88
CA LEU A 119 4.78 16.68 2.06
C LEU A 119 6.28 16.39 2.24
N GLY A 120 6.88 15.60 1.36
CA GLY A 120 8.28 15.19 1.44
C GLY A 120 8.54 14.35 2.69
N VAL A 121 9.73 14.51 3.28
CA VAL A 121 10.19 13.76 4.46
C VAL A 121 9.23 13.90 5.66
N ALA A 122 8.52 15.04 5.78
CA ALA A 122 7.52 15.22 6.83
C ALA A 122 6.34 14.25 6.72
N GLY A 123 5.97 13.85 5.51
CA GLY A 123 4.95 12.82 5.26
C GLY A 123 5.37 11.45 5.80
N LEU A 124 6.62 11.04 5.55
CA LEU A 124 7.20 9.80 6.11
C LEU A 124 7.24 9.84 7.64
N ASP A 125 7.74 10.93 8.21
CA ASP A 125 7.84 11.08 9.67
C ASP A 125 6.44 10.99 10.32
N TRP A 126 5.43 11.58 9.68
CA TRP A 126 4.04 11.44 10.10
C TRP A 126 3.52 10.00 9.95
N MET A 127 3.77 9.31 8.84
CA MET A 127 3.33 7.93 8.63
C MET A 127 3.86 7.01 9.74
N LEU A 128 5.14 7.13 10.08
CA LEU A 128 5.76 6.39 11.18
C LEU A 128 5.15 6.76 12.55
N ALA A 129 4.83 8.03 12.78
CA ALA A 129 4.22 8.48 14.03
C ALA A 129 2.77 8.00 14.18
N ALA A 130 1.96 8.14 13.13
CA ALA A 130 0.59 7.65 13.06
C ALA A 130 0.55 6.12 13.15
N GLY A 131 1.49 5.44 12.51
CA GLY A 131 1.69 4.00 12.62
C GLY A 131 1.99 3.53 14.05
N ARG A 132 2.80 4.24 14.82
CA ARG A 132 3.03 3.90 16.25
C ARG A 132 1.78 4.02 17.12
N ALA A 133 0.84 4.90 16.73
CA ALA A 133 -0.40 5.13 17.47
C ALA A 133 -1.57 4.24 17.01
N SER A 134 -1.41 3.46 15.93
CA SER A 134 -2.52 2.74 15.27
C SER A 134 -2.86 1.40 15.92
N GLY A 135 -2.02 0.86 16.80
CA GLY A 135 -2.16 -0.52 17.32
C GLY A 135 -1.63 -1.59 16.36
N LEU A 136 -1.27 -1.22 15.13
CA LEU A 136 -0.61 -2.07 14.13
C LEU A 136 0.90 -1.80 14.14
N ARG A 137 1.74 -2.81 13.90
CA ARG A 137 3.18 -2.58 13.72
C ARG A 137 3.45 -2.04 12.32
N VAL A 138 3.69 -0.73 12.22
CA VAL A 138 4.00 -0.07 10.96
C VAL A 138 5.50 0.22 10.88
N TYR A 139 6.16 -0.39 9.91
CA TYR A 139 7.47 0.02 9.41
C TYR A 139 7.30 0.76 8.09
N ALA A 140 8.38 1.36 7.59
CA ALA A 140 8.36 2.03 6.30
C ALA A 140 9.54 1.65 5.40
N SER A 141 9.38 1.88 4.10
CA SER A 141 10.47 2.05 3.14
C SER A 141 10.57 3.54 2.74
N ALA A 142 11.74 3.98 2.29
CA ALA A 142 11.99 5.37 1.88
C ALA A 142 11.66 5.56 0.39
N PRO A 143 10.66 6.38 0.01
CA PRO A 143 10.28 6.58 -1.39
C PRO A 143 11.46 6.99 -2.27
N SER A 144 11.55 6.40 -3.46
CA SER A 144 12.71 6.53 -4.36
C SER A 144 12.49 7.52 -5.52
N CYS A 145 11.24 7.75 -5.92
CA CYS A 145 10.87 8.49 -7.13
C CYS A 145 9.78 9.54 -6.82
N VAL A 146 10.19 10.73 -6.39
CA VAL A 146 9.28 11.84 -6.08
C VAL A 146 9.80 13.12 -6.73
N PRO A 147 9.13 13.65 -7.78
CA PRO A 147 8.01 13.05 -8.50
C PRO A 147 8.44 11.84 -9.36
N ALA A 148 7.48 11.11 -9.92
CA ALA A 148 7.72 9.96 -10.79
C ALA A 148 8.41 10.33 -12.13
N SER A 149 8.20 11.55 -12.64
CA SER A 149 8.87 12.03 -13.87
C SER A 149 9.07 13.55 -13.90
N GLU A 150 9.87 14.01 -14.89
CA GLU A 150 10.14 15.44 -15.16
C GLU A 150 8.91 16.23 -15.65
N PHE A 151 7.84 15.55 -16.05
CA PHE A 151 6.60 16.19 -16.52
C PHE A 151 5.70 16.63 -15.36
N GLU A 152 5.95 16.10 -14.17
CA GLU A 152 5.16 16.40 -12.98
C GLU A 152 5.86 17.40 -12.06
N ARG A 153 5.05 18.09 -11.26
CA ARG A 153 5.54 18.93 -10.17
C ARG A 153 4.65 18.69 -8.96
N GLY A 154 5.09 17.82 -8.06
CA GLY A 154 4.38 17.51 -6.81
C GLY A 154 4.48 18.61 -5.75
N GLY A 155 4.24 18.23 -4.51
CA GLY A 155 4.48 19.05 -3.32
C GLY A 155 5.91 18.96 -2.80
N ALA A 156 6.64 17.92 -3.21
CA ALA A 156 8.03 17.68 -2.83
C ALA A 156 8.89 17.19 -4.00
N GLN A 157 10.20 17.17 -3.76
CA GLN A 157 11.21 16.52 -4.59
C GLN A 157 12.12 15.70 -3.67
N VAL A 158 12.41 14.46 -4.04
CA VAL A 158 13.27 13.55 -3.28
C VAL A 158 14.49 13.19 -4.14
N GLY A 159 15.66 13.60 -3.67
CA GLY A 159 16.94 13.15 -4.22
C GLY A 159 17.70 12.29 -3.21
N ALA A 160 18.98 12.04 -3.51
CA ALA A 160 19.84 11.21 -2.68
C ALA A 160 19.97 11.71 -1.22
N ALA A 161 19.95 13.03 -1.00
CA ALA A 161 20.04 13.63 0.33
C ALA A 161 18.78 13.34 1.17
N GLU A 162 17.60 13.52 0.59
CA GLU A 162 16.31 13.21 1.22
C GLU A 162 16.21 11.71 1.50
N VAL A 163 16.60 10.85 0.56
CA VAL A 163 16.63 9.39 0.74
C VAL A 163 17.57 9.00 1.89
N ALA A 164 18.79 9.51 1.92
CA ALA A 164 19.74 9.24 3.01
C ALA A 164 19.18 9.71 4.36
N ALA A 165 18.49 10.85 4.39
CA ALA A 165 17.80 11.32 5.57
C ALA A 165 16.70 10.32 5.98
N MET A 166 15.79 9.94 5.09
CA MET A 166 14.71 9.00 5.34
C MET A 166 15.23 7.65 5.86
N LEU A 167 16.25 7.07 5.24
CA LEU A 167 16.86 5.79 5.64
C LEU A 167 17.50 5.82 7.04
N ALA A 168 17.85 7.00 7.55
CA ALA A 168 18.37 7.15 8.91
C ALA A 168 17.27 7.11 9.99
N ARG A 169 15.98 7.20 9.62
CA ARG A 169 14.87 7.20 10.59
C ARG A 169 14.69 5.80 11.20
N PRO A 170 14.51 5.69 12.53
CA PRO A 170 14.08 4.45 13.15
C PRO A 170 12.74 3.98 12.58
N GLY A 171 12.70 2.73 12.11
CA GLY A 171 11.50 2.14 11.50
C GLY A 171 11.52 2.13 9.97
N VAL A 172 12.48 2.81 9.34
CA VAL A 172 12.71 2.70 7.89
C VAL A 172 13.65 1.52 7.60
N LEU A 173 13.19 0.58 6.78
CA LEU A 173 13.85 -0.72 6.57
C LEU A 173 14.63 -0.81 5.25
N GLY A 174 14.34 0.06 4.28
CA GLY A 174 14.92 0.03 2.94
C GLY A 174 14.58 1.24 2.10
N LEU A 175 15.24 1.32 0.95
CA LEU A 175 14.81 2.14 -0.19
C LEU A 175 13.59 1.43 -0.79
N ALA A 176 12.53 2.20 -0.99
CA ALA A 176 11.27 1.74 -1.53
C ALA A 176 11.38 1.46 -3.04
N GLU A 177 10.28 1.06 -3.66
CA GLU A 177 10.28 0.53 -5.02
C GLU A 177 10.99 1.47 -6.02
N VAL A 178 12.00 0.96 -6.74
CA VAL A 178 12.74 1.76 -7.73
C VAL A 178 12.03 1.70 -9.07
N MET A 179 10.96 2.49 -9.21
CA MET A 179 10.13 2.56 -10.43
C MET A 179 10.83 3.18 -11.64
N ASN A 180 11.81 4.08 -11.43
CA ASN A 180 12.62 4.66 -12.50
C ASN A 180 13.71 3.69 -12.99
N TYR A 181 13.32 2.46 -13.35
CA TYR A 181 14.20 1.49 -13.99
C TYR A 181 14.82 2.02 -15.30
N PRO A 182 14.20 2.91 -16.10
CA PRO A 182 14.88 3.49 -17.27
C PRO A 182 16.13 4.28 -16.88
N GLY A 183 16.07 5.07 -15.81
CA GLY A 183 17.21 5.79 -15.25
C GLY A 183 18.30 4.84 -14.71
N VAL A 184 17.90 3.74 -14.06
CA VAL A 184 18.83 2.69 -13.62
C VAL A 184 19.60 2.12 -14.83
N LEU A 185 18.88 1.68 -15.87
CA LEU A 185 19.45 1.00 -17.04
C LEU A 185 20.28 1.91 -17.94
N SER A 186 19.91 3.19 -18.03
CA SER A 186 20.64 4.19 -18.82
C SER A 186 21.86 4.77 -18.11
N GLY A 187 22.02 4.53 -16.80
CA GLY A 187 23.12 5.09 -16.02
C GLY A 187 22.89 6.53 -15.59
N ASP A 188 21.64 6.94 -15.37
CA ASP A 188 21.29 8.31 -14.96
C ASP A 188 21.99 8.66 -13.62
N PRO A 189 22.82 9.73 -13.58
CA PRO A 189 23.58 10.08 -12.38
C PRO A 189 22.72 10.39 -11.15
N GLU A 190 21.54 10.97 -11.31
CA GLU A 190 20.65 11.34 -10.20
C GLU A 190 19.97 10.09 -9.62
N VAL A 191 19.50 9.19 -10.48
CA VAL A 191 18.92 7.90 -10.06
C VAL A 191 19.97 7.03 -9.38
N TRP A 192 21.19 6.97 -9.92
CA TRP A 192 22.28 6.22 -9.32
C TRP A 192 22.75 6.82 -7.98
N ALA A 193 22.66 8.14 -7.80
CA ALA A 193 22.91 8.75 -6.49
C ALA A 193 21.88 8.30 -5.42
N VAL A 194 20.62 8.14 -5.80
CA VAL A 194 19.57 7.58 -4.93
C VAL A 194 19.84 6.11 -4.58
N LEU A 195 20.19 5.28 -5.57
CA LEU A 195 20.58 3.88 -5.35
C LEU A 195 21.76 3.76 -4.40
N GLU A 196 22.80 4.58 -4.59
CA GLU A 196 23.98 4.57 -3.72
C GLU A 196 23.66 5.05 -2.31
N ALA A 197 22.72 5.99 -2.12
CA ALA A 197 22.22 6.33 -0.78
C ALA A 197 21.56 5.11 -0.10
N GLY A 198 20.75 4.35 -0.83
CA GLY A 198 20.17 3.08 -0.40
C GLY A 198 21.21 2.04 0.00
N ARG A 199 22.18 1.79 -0.88
CA ARG A 199 23.30 0.86 -0.65
C ARG A 199 24.16 1.25 0.53
N ALA A 200 24.55 2.53 0.63
CA ALA A 200 25.41 3.04 1.70
C ALA A 200 24.77 2.91 3.08
N ALA A 201 23.44 2.97 3.17
CA ALA A 201 22.71 2.74 4.42
C ALA A 201 22.74 1.27 4.87
N GLY A 202 23.16 0.33 4.02
CA GLY A 202 23.18 -1.11 4.31
C GLY A 202 21.77 -1.68 4.50
N ARG A 203 20.77 -1.10 3.83
CA ARG A 203 19.36 -1.46 3.91
C ARG A 203 18.89 -2.20 2.65
N ARG A 204 17.65 -2.68 2.65
CA ARG A 204 17.03 -3.28 1.46
C ARG A 204 16.81 -2.23 0.37
N VAL A 205 16.77 -2.69 -0.87
CA VAL A 205 16.41 -1.89 -2.04
C VAL A 205 15.33 -2.66 -2.78
N ASP A 206 14.10 -2.16 -2.68
CA ASP A 206 12.94 -2.75 -3.33
C ASP A 206 12.89 -2.38 -4.81
N GLY A 207 12.26 -3.23 -5.61
CA GLY A 207 12.18 -3.04 -7.06
C GLY A 207 10.76 -2.93 -7.57
N HIS A 208 10.67 -2.25 -8.72
CA HIS A 208 9.48 -2.13 -9.56
C HIS A 208 9.94 -2.25 -11.01
N ALA A 209 9.81 -3.46 -11.57
CA ALA A 209 10.38 -3.83 -12.87
C ALA A 209 9.29 -4.22 -13.89
N ALA A 210 8.24 -3.40 -13.98
CA ALA A 210 7.11 -3.57 -14.89
C ALA A 210 7.57 -3.72 -16.35
N GLY A 211 7.25 -4.87 -16.96
CA GLY A 211 7.61 -5.17 -18.34
C GLY A 211 9.11 -5.38 -18.61
N VAL A 212 9.99 -5.28 -17.60
CA VAL A 212 11.43 -5.47 -17.76
C VAL A 212 11.76 -6.96 -17.83
N ARG A 213 12.47 -7.38 -18.90
CA ARG A 213 12.78 -8.79 -19.22
C ARG A 213 14.23 -8.95 -19.69
N GLY A 214 14.69 -10.19 -19.75
CA GLY A 214 15.95 -10.59 -20.37
C GLY A 214 17.17 -9.87 -19.78
N ARG A 215 17.98 -9.29 -20.65
CA ARG A 215 19.22 -8.60 -20.25
C ARG A 215 18.96 -7.39 -19.36
N ASP A 216 17.85 -6.70 -19.57
CA ASP A 216 17.51 -5.51 -18.80
C ASP A 216 17.11 -5.88 -17.38
N LEU A 217 16.38 -6.99 -17.19
CA LEU A 217 16.06 -7.50 -15.85
C LEU A 217 17.34 -7.93 -15.11
N LEU A 218 18.27 -8.57 -15.81
CA LEU A 218 19.56 -8.95 -15.24
C LEU A 218 20.40 -7.72 -14.87
N ALA A 219 20.38 -6.66 -15.70
CA ALA A 219 21.06 -5.40 -15.42
C ALA A 219 20.44 -4.68 -14.22
N TYR A 220 19.11 -4.63 -14.13
CA TYR A 220 18.38 -4.04 -13.01
C TYR A 220 18.68 -4.78 -11.69
N ALA A 221 18.66 -6.12 -11.69
CA ALA A 221 19.08 -6.91 -10.54
C ALA A 221 20.57 -6.68 -10.19
N ALA A 222 21.45 -6.57 -11.20
CA ALA A 222 22.87 -6.29 -11.01
C ALA A 222 23.15 -4.89 -10.43
N ALA A 223 22.24 -3.93 -10.60
CA ALA A 223 22.32 -2.61 -9.97
C ALA A 223 22.14 -2.66 -8.44
N GLY A 224 21.70 -3.80 -7.90
CA GLY A 224 21.59 -4.03 -6.46
C GLY A 224 20.16 -4.03 -5.93
N VAL A 225 19.15 -3.94 -6.81
CA VAL A 225 17.74 -4.12 -6.46
C VAL A 225 17.48 -5.57 -6.07
N GLN A 226 16.62 -5.80 -5.07
CA GLN A 226 16.54 -7.09 -4.37
C GLN A 226 15.17 -7.76 -4.42
N SER A 227 14.12 -7.05 -4.81
CA SER A 227 12.76 -7.58 -4.99
C SER A 227 12.13 -7.08 -6.28
N ASP A 228 10.97 -7.64 -6.62
CA ASP A 228 10.06 -7.08 -7.62
C ASP A 228 8.63 -7.60 -7.38
N HIS A 229 7.63 -6.72 -7.47
CA HIS A 229 6.20 -7.07 -7.39
C HIS A 229 5.47 -7.03 -8.75
N GLU A 230 6.17 -6.69 -9.82
CA GLU A 230 5.59 -6.43 -11.15
C GLU A 230 5.45 -7.66 -12.07
N ALA A 231 5.71 -8.87 -11.57
CA ALA A 231 5.48 -10.09 -12.35
C ALA A 231 3.99 -10.32 -12.60
N THR A 232 3.59 -10.53 -13.85
CA THR A 232 2.19 -10.81 -14.23
C THR A 232 1.99 -12.22 -14.80
N SER A 233 3.08 -12.90 -15.14
CA SER A 233 3.05 -14.27 -15.70
C SER A 233 4.02 -15.22 -14.99
N PRO A 234 3.76 -16.55 -15.03
CA PRO A 234 4.68 -17.55 -14.48
C PRO A 234 6.11 -17.44 -15.02
N ASP A 235 6.27 -17.09 -16.30
CA ASP A 235 7.59 -16.97 -16.91
C ASP A 235 8.34 -15.75 -16.39
N GLU A 236 7.66 -14.62 -16.18
CA GLU A 236 8.21 -13.43 -15.53
C GLU A 236 8.67 -13.72 -14.12
N ALA A 237 7.81 -14.37 -13.34
CA ALA A 237 8.10 -14.73 -11.96
C ALA A 237 9.33 -15.65 -11.86
N ARG A 238 9.44 -16.67 -12.72
CA ARG A 238 10.62 -17.55 -12.77
C ARG A 238 11.88 -16.80 -13.20
N GLU A 239 11.76 -15.83 -14.09
CA GLU A 239 12.89 -15.02 -14.53
C GLU A 239 13.47 -14.18 -13.37
N ARG A 240 12.60 -13.52 -12.59
CA ARG A 240 12.98 -12.74 -11.40
C ARG A 240 13.64 -13.62 -10.33
N LEU A 241 13.05 -14.78 -10.05
CA LEU A 241 13.61 -15.76 -9.13
C LEU A 241 15.00 -16.24 -9.59
N ARG A 242 15.21 -16.50 -10.89
CA ARG A 242 16.51 -16.89 -11.47
C ARG A 242 17.54 -15.75 -11.44
N ALA A 243 17.08 -14.51 -11.59
CA ALA A 243 17.91 -13.31 -11.40
C ALA A 243 18.28 -13.08 -9.92
N GLY A 244 17.69 -13.85 -9.00
CA GLY A 244 17.96 -13.78 -7.57
C GLY A 244 17.10 -12.75 -6.82
N LEU A 245 16.11 -12.14 -7.47
CA LEU A 245 15.18 -11.23 -6.83
C LEU A 245 14.22 -11.99 -5.90
N TRP A 246 13.74 -11.31 -4.87
CA TRP A 246 12.57 -11.72 -4.12
C TRP A 246 11.31 -11.43 -4.93
N LEU A 247 10.54 -12.48 -5.22
CA LEU A 247 9.25 -12.35 -5.87
C LEU A 247 8.21 -11.89 -4.85
N MET A 248 7.67 -10.69 -5.03
CA MET A 248 6.53 -10.20 -4.27
C MET A 248 5.28 -10.44 -5.10
N VAL A 249 4.48 -11.46 -4.76
CA VAL A 249 3.22 -11.71 -5.49
C VAL A 249 2.16 -10.79 -4.92
N ARG A 250 1.88 -9.71 -5.65
CA ARG A 250 0.85 -8.74 -5.26
C ARG A 250 -0.54 -9.21 -5.59
N GLU A 251 -1.48 -8.80 -4.76
CA GLU A 251 -2.90 -8.95 -5.00
C GLU A 251 -3.62 -7.72 -4.46
N GLY A 252 -3.69 -6.67 -5.26
CA GLY A 252 -4.31 -5.38 -4.94
C GLY A 252 -5.65 -5.14 -5.64
N SER A 253 -6.19 -3.93 -5.50
CA SER A 253 -7.36 -3.43 -6.23
C SER A 253 -7.01 -3.01 -7.66
N ALA A 254 -5.82 -2.43 -7.86
CA ALA A 254 -5.34 -2.01 -9.18
C ALA A 254 -4.71 -3.16 -9.99
N ALA A 255 -4.08 -4.13 -9.33
CA ALA A 255 -3.38 -5.25 -9.99
C ALA A 255 -3.50 -6.56 -9.18
N ARG A 256 -3.92 -7.64 -9.85
CA ARG A 256 -4.17 -8.96 -9.24
C ARG A 256 -3.37 -10.06 -9.92
N ASN A 257 -2.31 -10.51 -9.27
CA ASN A 257 -1.35 -11.45 -9.86
C ASN A 257 -1.36 -12.84 -9.22
N LEU A 258 -2.01 -13.02 -8.05
CA LEU A 258 -1.88 -14.25 -7.28
C LEU A 258 -2.36 -15.48 -8.06
N GLN A 259 -3.53 -15.40 -8.70
CA GLN A 259 -4.08 -16.53 -9.46
C GLN A 259 -3.14 -16.96 -10.60
N ALA A 260 -2.58 -15.99 -11.33
CA ALA A 260 -1.68 -16.25 -12.45
C ALA A 260 -0.34 -16.84 -11.97
N LEU A 261 0.17 -16.40 -10.82
CA LEU A 261 1.48 -16.80 -10.29
C LEU A 261 1.46 -18.01 -9.36
N LEU A 262 0.28 -18.48 -8.96
CA LEU A 262 0.14 -19.64 -8.07
C LEU A 262 0.88 -20.91 -8.53
N PRO A 263 0.95 -21.24 -9.85
CA PRO A 263 1.78 -22.36 -10.30
C PRO A 263 3.24 -22.26 -9.88
N VAL A 264 3.81 -21.05 -9.83
CA VAL A 264 5.19 -20.81 -9.38
C VAL A 264 5.30 -20.96 -7.86
N LEU A 265 4.32 -20.44 -7.10
CA LEU A 265 4.31 -20.58 -5.65
C LEU A 265 4.23 -22.05 -5.19
N ARG A 266 3.53 -22.91 -5.94
CA ARG A 266 3.48 -24.36 -5.68
C ARG A 266 4.82 -25.07 -5.87
N GLU A 267 5.77 -24.47 -6.58
CA GLU A 267 7.16 -24.95 -6.67
C GLU A 267 7.96 -24.64 -5.40
N ARG A 268 7.36 -23.95 -4.42
CA ARG A 268 7.94 -23.56 -3.12
C ARG A 268 9.25 -22.76 -3.26
N PRO A 269 9.27 -21.67 -4.03
CA PRO A 269 10.46 -20.84 -4.18
C PRO A 269 10.91 -20.27 -2.83
N ARG A 270 12.23 -20.26 -2.58
CA ARG A 270 12.77 -19.78 -1.31
C ARG A 270 12.60 -18.27 -1.10
N ARG A 271 12.58 -17.50 -2.18
CA ARG A 271 12.52 -16.02 -2.20
C ARG A 271 11.20 -15.55 -2.78
N ALA A 272 10.09 -15.85 -2.10
CA ALA A 272 8.78 -15.35 -2.46
C ALA A 272 8.00 -14.91 -1.22
N MET A 273 7.13 -13.94 -1.39
CA MET A 273 6.16 -13.49 -0.37
C MET A 273 4.88 -13.00 -1.05
N LEU A 274 3.82 -12.85 -0.27
CA LEU A 274 2.58 -12.22 -0.72
C LEU A 274 2.52 -10.79 -0.18
N VAL A 275 2.05 -9.85 -1.00
CA VAL A 275 1.91 -8.43 -0.65
C VAL A 275 0.57 -7.89 -1.14
N SER A 276 0.08 -6.82 -0.52
CA SER A 276 -1.20 -6.22 -0.95
C SER A 276 -1.03 -5.09 -1.96
N ASP A 277 0.11 -4.37 -1.93
CA ASP A 277 0.33 -3.21 -2.81
C ASP A 277 -0.80 -2.17 -2.59
N ASP A 278 -1.49 -1.73 -3.64
CA ASP A 278 -2.68 -0.88 -3.55
C ASP A 278 -3.97 -1.66 -3.22
N VAL A 279 -4.66 -1.35 -2.11
CA VAL A 279 -6.00 -1.92 -1.81
C VAL A 279 -6.96 -0.84 -1.33
N SER A 280 -8.11 -0.68 -1.99
CA SER A 280 -9.16 0.26 -1.58
C SER A 280 -9.94 -0.21 -0.34
N VAL A 281 -10.48 0.72 0.45
CA VAL A 281 -11.19 0.39 1.69
C VAL A 281 -12.40 -0.53 1.51
N ASP A 282 -13.13 -0.40 0.40
CA ASP A 282 -14.29 -1.25 0.12
C ASP A 282 -13.89 -2.69 -0.17
N GLU A 283 -12.85 -2.91 -0.98
CA GLU A 283 -12.32 -4.26 -1.23
C GLU A 283 -11.65 -4.85 0.01
N LEU A 284 -10.93 -4.03 0.79
CA LEU A 284 -10.31 -4.44 2.05
C LEU A 284 -11.37 -5.00 3.02
N LEU A 285 -12.53 -4.35 3.11
CA LEU A 285 -13.63 -4.80 3.98
C LEU A 285 -14.42 -5.98 3.40
N GLU A 286 -14.66 -6.00 2.10
CA GLU A 286 -15.44 -7.05 1.44
C GLU A 286 -14.64 -8.36 1.33
N LEU A 287 -13.43 -8.27 0.80
CA LEU A 287 -12.61 -9.42 0.43
C LEU A 287 -11.65 -9.82 1.56
N GLY A 288 -11.15 -8.85 2.33
CA GLY A 288 -10.12 -9.04 3.36
C GLY A 288 -8.74 -8.52 2.92
N HIS A 289 -7.73 -8.77 3.76
CA HIS A 289 -6.35 -8.35 3.56
C HIS A 289 -5.46 -9.56 3.21
N LEU A 290 -4.43 -9.89 3.98
CA LEU A 290 -3.61 -11.09 3.74
C LEU A 290 -4.37 -12.40 3.98
N ASP A 291 -5.43 -12.39 4.80
CA ASP A 291 -6.28 -13.56 5.06
C ASP A 291 -6.95 -14.09 3.78
N ARG A 292 -7.35 -13.22 2.84
CA ARG A 292 -7.89 -13.68 1.55
C ARG A 292 -6.82 -14.27 0.64
N LEU A 293 -5.60 -13.76 0.67
CA LEU A 293 -4.49 -14.30 -0.11
C LEU A 293 -4.13 -15.72 0.40
N LEU A 294 -4.18 -15.93 1.72
CA LEU A 294 -4.04 -17.26 2.32
C LEU A 294 -5.14 -18.23 1.86
N ARG A 295 -6.42 -17.81 1.93
CA ARG A 295 -7.55 -18.61 1.41
C ARG A 295 -7.38 -18.93 -0.07
N ALA A 296 -7.00 -17.95 -0.89
CA ALA A 296 -6.80 -18.13 -2.32
C ALA A 296 -5.65 -19.11 -2.63
N CYS A 297 -4.54 -19.02 -1.87
CA CYS A 297 -3.43 -19.96 -2.00
C CYS A 297 -3.85 -21.41 -1.71
N VAL A 298 -4.54 -21.64 -0.59
CA VAL A 298 -4.99 -22.98 -0.20
C VAL A 298 -6.06 -23.51 -1.15
N ALA A 299 -7.01 -22.67 -1.55
CA ALA A 299 -8.03 -23.03 -2.54
C ALA A 299 -7.43 -23.44 -3.89
N GLY A 300 -6.31 -22.82 -4.29
CA GLY A 300 -5.57 -23.19 -5.49
C GLY A 300 -4.47 -24.26 -5.28
N GLY A 301 -4.49 -24.94 -4.13
CA GLY A 301 -3.71 -26.16 -3.87
C GLY A 301 -2.31 -25.95 -3.30
N LEU A 302 -2.01 -24.78 -2.73
CA LEU A 302 -0.79 -24.59 -1.94
C LEU A 302 -0.98 -25.19 -0.54
N ASP A 303 0.08 -25.78 0.01
CA ASP A 303 0.08 -26.24 1.40
C ASP A 303 -0.15 -25.05 2.35
N PRO A 304 -1.04 -25.16 3.35
CA PRO A 304 -1.35 -24.02 4.22
C PRO A 304 -0.16 -23.48 5.03
N LEU A 305 0.82 -24.32 5.40
CA LEU A 305 2.01 -23.86 6.13
C LEU A 305 3.00 -23.14 5.19
N ASP A 306 3.07 -23.54 3.92
CA ASP A 306 3.78 -22.76 2.90
C ASP A 306 3.08 -21.43 2.63
N ALA A 307 1.74 -21.40 2.56
CA ALA A 307 0.98 -20.16 2.41
C ALA A 307 1.22 -19.21 3.59
N LEU A 308 1.18 -19.72 4.83
CA LEU A 308 1.52 -18.96 6.03
C LEU A 308 2.94 -18.39 5.96
N ALA A 309 3.93 -19.17 5.51
CA ALA A 309 5.30 -18.70 5.40
C ALA A 309 5.42 -17.45 4.50
N LEU A 310 4.66 -17.39 3.40
CA LEU A 310 4.67 -16.27 2.46
C LEU A 310 4.19 -14.93 3.06
N VAL A 311 3.45 -14.96 4.18
CA VAL A 311 2.96 -13.76 4.89
C VAL A 311 3.49 -13.66 6.32
N THR A 312 4.49 -14.44 6.69
CA THR A 312 5.06 -14.42 8.06
C THR A 312 6.59 -14.42 8.02
N CYS A 313 7.23 -15.59 7.99
CA CYS A 313 8.69 -15.70 8.07
C CYS A 313 9.41 -15.19 6.82
N ASN A 314 8.80 -15.28 5.63
CA ASN A 314 9.42 -14.79 4.40
C ASN A 314 9.53 -13.25 4.34
N PRO A 315 8.45 -12.47 4.54
CA PRO A 315 8.57 -11.01 4.63
C PRO A 315 9.42 -10.58 5.84
N ALA A 316 9.37 -11.30 6.96
CA ALA A 316 10.26 -11.02 8.10
C ALA A 316 11.75 -11.20 7.73
N GLU A 317 12.10 -12.27 7.02
CA GLU A 317 13.46 -12.52 6.53
C GLU A 317 13.92 -11.46 5.53
N TYR A 318 13.05 -11.13 4.56
CA TYR A 318 13.34 -10.10 3.58
C TYR A 318 13.70 -8.79 4.27
N TRP A 319 12.84 -8.30 5.17
CA TRP A 319 13.05 -7.02 5.84
C TRP A 319 14.02 -7.06 7.03
N GLY A 320 14.59 -8.22 7.36
CA GLY A 320 15.50 -8.39 8.50
C GLY A 320 14.81 -8.28 9.86
N LEU A 321 13.48 -8.49 9.92
CA LEU A 321 12.67 -8.47 11.13
C LEU A 321 12.80 -9.80 11.89
N HIS A 322 14.02 -10.16 12.29
CA HIS A 322 14.38 -11.48 12.84
C HIS A 322 13.70 -11.89 14.16
N ASP A 323 12.93 -11.00 14.78
CA ASP A 323 12.13 -11.27 15.97
C ASP A 323 10.62 -11.34 15.69
N LEU A 324 10.22 -11.45 14.42
CA LEU A 324 8.84 -11.63 13.93
C LEU A 324 8.72 -12.85 13.01
N GLY A 325 7.48 -13.23 12.68
CA GLY A 325 7.19 -14.24 11.66
C GLY A 325 7.31 -15.70 12.11
N ALA A 326 7.56 -15.96 13.40
CA ALA A 326 7.60 -17.31 13.97
C ALA A 326 7.09 -17.34 15.42
N VAL A 327 6.55 -18.50 15.84
CA VAL A 327 6.16 -18.76 17.23
C VAL A 327 7.33 -19.43 17.96
N ALA A 328 8.25 -18.65 18.52
CA ALA A 328 9.45 -19.20 19.17
C ALA A 328 9.95 -18.31 20.32
N PRO A 329 10.62 -18.87 21.35
CA PRO A 329 11.19 -18.08 22.43
C PRO A 329 12.06 -16.91 21.95
N GLY A 330 11.87 -15.74 22.55
CA GLY A 330 12.58 -14.50 22.21
C GLY A 330 11.95 -13.67 21.10
N TYR A 331 11.09 -14.25 20.27
CA TYR A 331 10.30 -13.54 19.26
C TYR A 331 9.22 -12.68 19.93
N ARG A 332 8.78 -11.64 19.26
CA ARG A 332 7.63 -10.84 19.70
C ARG A 332 6.38 -11.70 19.68
N ALA A 333 5.51 -11.49 20.66
CA ALA A 333 4.23 -12.18 20.74
C ALA A 333 3.19 -11.53 19.82
N ASP A 334 3.51 -11.42 18.53
CA ASP A 334 2.59 -11.01 17.48
C ASP A 334 2.02 -12.29 16.84
N PHE A 335 0.80 -12.66 17.18
CA PHE A 335 0.18 -13.95 16.79
C PHE A 335 -1.31 -13.83 16.52
N VAL A 336 -1.85 -14.81 15.81
CA VAL A 336 -3.29 -14.94 15.53
C VAL A 336 -3.79 -16.28 16.03
N LEU A 337 -5.03 -16.29 16.51
CA LEU A 337 -5.82 -17.50 16.71
C LEU A 337 -6.73 -17.67 15.50
N LEU A 338 -6.62 -18.81 14.86
CA LEU A 338 -7.38 -19.18 13.68
C LEU A 338 -8.30 -20.35 14.01
N ARG A 339 -9.46 -20.43 13.34
CA ARG A 339 -10.30 -21.62 13.42
C ARG A 339 -9.59 -22.85 12.87
N ASP A 340 -9.00 -22.71 11.69
CA ASP A 340 -8.25 -23.74 10.98
C ASP A 340 -7.39 -23.10 9.89
N LEU A 341 -6.52 -23.91 9.26
CA LEU A 341 -5.65 -23.48 8.16
C LEU A 341 -6.28 -23.66 6.76
N GLN A 342 -7.60 -23.84 6.67
CA GLN A 342 -8.35 -23.92 5.41
C GLN A 342 -9.11 -22.62 5.16
N SER A 343 -9.92 -22.20 6.14
CA SER A 343 -10.71 -20.97 6.13
C SER A 343 -9.91 -19.74 6.49
N PHE A 344 -8.85 -19.89 7.31
CA PHE A 344 -8.14 -18.77 7.94
C PHE A 344 -9.09 -17.79 8.65
N GLU A 345 -10.21 -18.27 9.19
CA GLU A 345 -11.09 -17.44 10.00
C GLU A 345 -10.35 -17.02 11.27
N VAL A 346 -10.15 -15.72 11.43
CA VAL A 346 -9.44 -15.14 12.58
C VAL A 346 -10.40 -15.05 13.76
N LEU A 347 -10.06 -15.75 14.85
CA LEU A 347 -10.77 -15.75 16.12
C LEU A 347 -10.25 -14.67 17.06
N GLY A 348 -8.99 -14.27 16.90
CA GLY A 348 -8.36 -13.20 17.68
C GLY A 348 -6.98 -12.86 17.16
N THR A 349 -6.60 -11.60 17.28
CA THR A 349 -5.29 -11.08 16.84
C THR A 349 -4.58 -10.46 18.02
N PHE A 350 -3.28 -10.71 18.15
CA PHE A 350 -2.47 -10.25 19.26
C PHE A 350 -1.21 -9.55 18.74
N VAL A 351 -0.89 -8.40 19.34
CA VAL A 351 0.35 -7.63 19.09
C VAL A 351 1.05 -7.45 20.43
N GLY A 352 2.30 -7.90 20.55
CA GLY A 352 3.06 -7.84 21.80
C GLY A 352 2.38 -8.59 22.95
N GLY A 353 1.67 -9.69 22.68
CA GLY A 353 0.98 -10.49 23.69
C GLY A 353 -0.32 -9.89 24.22
N GLN A 354 -0.76 -8.77 23.65
CA GLN A 354 -2.02 -8.11 23.98
C GLN A 354 -3.01 -8.31 22.85
N GLU A 355 -4.28 -8.52 23.19
CA GLU A 355 -5.34 -8.56 22.18
C GLU A 355 -5.36 -7.22 21.44
N ALA A 356 -5.31 -7.29 20.12
CA ALA A 356 -5.05 -6.14 19.29
C ALA A 356 -6.34 -5.39 18.99
N TRP A 357 -6.32 -4.08 19.25
CA TRP A 357 -7.37 -3.15 18.91
C TRP A 357 -6.75 -1.99 18.15
N ALA A 358 -7.48 -1.48 17.16
CA ALA A 358 -7.04 -0.28 16.49
C ALA A 358 -6.96 0.89 17.49
N GLY A 359 -5.90 1.68 17.36
CA GLY A 359 -5.78 2.94 18.05
C GLY A 359 -6.90 3.88 17.64
N THR A 360 -7.30 4.76 18.56
CA THR A 360 -8.39 5.72 18.32
C THR A 360 -7.88 7.09 17.90
N LEU A 361 -6.56 7.32 17.90
CA LEU A 361 -5.95 8.61 17.65
C LEU A 361 -5.08 8.57 16.39
N THR A 362 -5.46 9.37 15.40
CA THR A 362 -4.58 9.74 14.29
C THR A 362 -3.94 11.08 14.62
N PRO A 363 -2.59 11.19 14.67
CA PRO A 363 -1.91 12.46 14.86
C PRO A 363 -2.33 13.47 13.77
N PRO A 364 -2.45 14.76 14.10
CA PRO A 364 -2.75 15.78 13.09
C PRO A 364 -1.66 15.81 12.03
N LEU A 365 -2.05 16.00 10.76
CA LEU A 365 -1.14 16.22 9.64
C LEU A 365 -1.38 17.62 9.07
N PRO A 366 -0.58 18.63 9.48
CA PRO A 366 -0.75 19.97 8.95
C PRO A 366 -0.26 20.06 7.50
N GLY A 367 -1.06 20.68 6.63
CA GLY A 367 -0.72 20.94 5.24
C GLY A 367 -1.11 19.82 4.28
N GLY A 368 -0.70 19.97 3.01
CA GLY A 368 -0.96 18.97 1.95
C GLY A 368 -2.39 18.92 1.43
N GLY A 369 -3.29 19.76 1.94
CA GLY A 369 -4.64 19.90 1.39
C GLY A 369 -4.66 20.49 -0.03
N VAL A 370 -5.82 20.47 -0.66
CA VAL A 370 -6.03 20.99 -2.02
C VAL A 370 -6.11 22.52 -2.01
N VAL A 371 -5.29 23.16 -2.83
CA VAL A 371 -5.29 24.61 -3.11
C VAL A 371 -5.15 24.82 -4.62
N LEU A 372 -6.23 25.20 -5.31
CA LEU A 372 -6.25 25.30 -6.78
C LEU A 372 -5.79 26.68 -7.30
N GLY A 373 -5.61 27.63 -6.38
CA GLY A 373 -5.10 28.97 -6.68
C GLY A 373 -6.19 29.98 -7.09
N ALA A 374 -5.83 31.26 -7.11
CA ALA A 374 -6.79 32.37 -7.22
C ALA A 374 -7.61 32.39 -8.54
N GLY A 375 -7.09 31.78 -9.62
CA GLY A 375 -7.74 31.74 -10.92
C GLY A 375 -8.88 30.73 -11.05
N TRP A 376 -9.00 29.77 -10.13
CA TRP A 376 -9.89 28.61 -10.29
C TRP A 376 -11.36 29.00 -10.52
N ASN A 377 -11.87 30.00 -9.78
CA ASN A 377 -13.28 30.41 -9.87
C ASN A 377 -13.66 31.03 -11.22
N ALA A 378 -12.70 31.49 -12.02
CA ALA A 378 -12.91 32.02 -13.36
C ALA A 378 -12.36 31.10 -14.47
N ALA A 379 -11.74 29.97 -14.10
CA ALA A 379 -11.08 29.06 -15.03
C ALA A 379 -12.02 28.59 -16.14
N ARG A 380 -11.44 28.42 -17.33
CA ARG A 380 -12.03 27.73 -18.49
C ARG A 380 -11.18 26.50 -18.77
N PHE A 381 -11.84 25.44 -19.23
CA PHE A 381 -11.20 24.14 -19.46
C PHE A 381 -11.35 23.75 -20.93
N ASP A 382 -10.85 24.63 -21.80
CA ASP A 382 -10.85 24.41 -23.24
C ASP A 382 -9.87 23.29 -23.61
N VAL A 383 -10.29 22.42 -24.53
CA VAL A 383 -9.46 21.30 -25.00
C VAL A 383 -8.88 21.65 -26.38
N PRO A 384 -7.54 21.60 -26.56
CA PRO A 384 -6.94 21.78 -27.87
C PRO A 384 -7.47 20.79 -28.91
N GLY A 385 -7.95 21.29 -30.05
CA GLY A 385 -8.67 20.49 -31.04
C GLY A 385 -7.81 19.42 -31.74
N HIS A 386 -6.49 19.56 -31.72
CA HIS A 386 -5.54 18.59 -32.30
C HIS A 386 -5.07 17.52 -31.31
N TRP A 387 -5.41 17.64 -30.01
CA TRP A 387 -5.03 16.63 -29.03
C TRP A 387 -5.79 15.33 -29.26
N PRO A 388 -5.13 14.17 -29.13
CA PRO A 388 -5.80 12.88 -29.21
C PRO A 388 -6.78 12.70 -28.06
N VAL A 389 -7.78 11.84 -28.28
CA VAL A 389 -8.70 11.40 -27.22
C VAL A 389 -8.02 10.29 -26.40
N VAL A 390 -8.05 10.43 -25.08
CA VAL A 390 -7.52 9.41 -24.15
C VAL A 390 -8.56 8.30 -23.98
N GLN A 391 -8.28 7.11 -24.48
CA GLN A 391 -9.08 5.92 -24.21
C GLN A 391 -8.84 5.45 -22.78
N VAL A 392 -9.89 5.44 -21.97
CA VAL A 392 -9.93 4.86 -20.64
C VAL A 392 -10.38 3.41 -20.76
N HIS A 393 -9.71 2.52 -20.02
CA HIS A 393 -10.07 1.11 -19.94
C HIS A 393 -10.60 0.82 -18.53
N ALA A 394 -11.73 0.11 -18.45
CA ALA A 394 -12.42 -0.15 -17.18
C ALA A 394 -11.56 -0.89 -16.14
N ASP A 395 -10.73 -1.82 -16.61
CA ASP A 395 -10.00 -2.77 -15.75
C ASP A 395 -8.48 -2.65 -15.91
N GLN A 396 -7.96 -1.52 -16.39
CA GLN A 396 -6.53 -1.32 -16.62
C GLN A 396 -6.10 0.10 -16.22
N ILE A 397 -4.91 0.23 -15.63
CA ILE A 397 -4.27 1.51 -15.30
C ILE A 397 -3.63 2.20 -16.52
N THR A 398 -3.44 1.45 -17.61
CA THR A 398 -2.95 1.97 -18.89
C THR A 398 -4.06 2.67 -19.69
N THR A 399 -3.68 3.61 -20.54
CA THR A 399 -4.57 4.30 -21.49
C THR A 399 -4.15 4.02 -22.93
N ALA A 400 -5.04 4.32 -23.88
CA ALA A 400 -4.72 4.23 -25.31
C ALA A 400 -5.20 5.47 -26.09
N HIS A 401 -4.96 5.47 -27.39
CA HIS A 401 -5.52 6.46 -28.30
C HIS A 401 -6.93 6.04 -28.73
N ALA A 402 -7.90 6.97 -28.65
CA ALA A 402 -9.27 6.76 -29.13
C ALA A 402 -9.58 7.60 -30.38
N ALA A 403 -10.67 7.22 -31.07
CA ALA A 403 -11.25 8.01 -32.13
C ALA A 403 -11.95 9.26 -31.58
N THR A 404 -11.97 10.34 -32.37
CA THR A 404 -12.72 11.56 -32.08
C THR A 404 -14.19 11.44 -32.52
N PRO A 405 -15.16 12.06 -31.82
CA PRO A 405 -15.01 12.88 -30.61
C PRO A 405 -14.92 12.04 -29.32
N GLY A 406 -14.36 12.61 -28.26
CA GLY A 406 -14.44 12.01 -26.92
C GLY A 406 -15.83 12.14 -26.28
N ASP A 407 -16.06 11.42 -25.17
CA ASP A 407 -17.32 11.36 -24.44
C ASP A 407 -17.35 12.20 -23.15
N ALA A 408 -16.19 12.47 -22.55
CA ALA A 408 -16.06 13.24 -21.32
C ALA A 408 -14.77 14.06 -21.32
N ARG A 409 -14.78 15.20 -20.62
CA ARG A 409 -13.60 16.03 -20.43
C ARG A 409 -12.87 15.58 -19.17
N LEU A 410 -11.56 15.40 -19.25
CA LEU A 410 -10.67 15.27 -18.11
C LEU A 410 -9.96 16.60 -17.90
N VAL A 411 -9.98 17.11 -16.68
CA VAL A 411 -9.20 18.27 -16.25
C VAL A 411 -8.28 17.84 -15.13
N VAL A 412 -7.00 18.18 -15.23
CA VAL A 412 -6.04 18.00 -14.14
C VAL A 412 -5.50 19.37 -13.76
N ALA A 413 -5.59 19.70 -12.48
CA ALA A 413 -5.25 20.99 -11.92
C ALA A 413 -4.22 20.87 -10.79
N ASP A 414 -3.25 21.78 -10.80
CA ASP A 414 -2.31 21.91 -9.72
C ASP A 414 -3.04 22.19 -8.40
N ARG A 415 -2.81 21.34 -7.40
CA ARG A 415 -3.39 21.48 -6.06
C ARG A 415 -2.49 22.20 -5.06
N TYR A 416 -1.34 22.68 -5.51
CA TYR A 416 -0.29 23.25 -4.65
C TYR A 416 -0.25 24.79 -4.74
N GLY A 417 -1.32 25.39 -5.28
CA GLY A 417 -1.52 26.83 -5.34
C GLY A 417 -0.89 27.54 -6.54
N ARG A 418 -0.32 26.81 -7.51
CA ARG A 418 0.33 27.43 -8.69
C ARG A 418 -0.68 27.96 -9.71
N GLY A 419 -1.92 27.48 -9.69
CA GLY A 419 -2.96 27.93 -10.63
C GLY A 419 -2.72 27.44 -12.06
N GLU A 420 -2.14 26.25 -12.21
CA GLU A 420 -1.92 25.58 -13.49
C GLU A 420 -2.98 24.49 -13.69
N TRP A 421 -3.48 24.29 -14.91
CA TRP A 421 -4.34 23.17 -15.26
C TRP A 421 -4.28 22.90 -16.76
N ALA A 422 -4.63 21.68 -17.14
CA ALA A 422 -4.84 21.28 -18.53
C ALA A 422 -6.14 20.48 -18.66
N ALA A 423 -6.67 20.41 -19.89
CA ALA A 423 -7.88 19.66 -20.20
C ALA A 423 -7.70 18.83 -21.47
N CYS A 424 -8.19 17.59 -21.47
CA CYS A 424 -8.25 16.75 -22.66
C CYS A 424 -9.62 16.04 -22.77
N TRP A 425 -9.89 15.48 -23.96
CA TRP A 425 -11.03 14.60 -24.15
C TRP A 425 -10.66 13.16 -23.79
N THR A 426 -11.58 12.45 -23.16
CA THR A 426 -11.50 11.01 -22.89
C THR A 426 -12.59 10.24 -23.64
N ALA A 427 -12.43 8.94 -23.75
CA ALA A 427 -13.47 8.00 -24.19
C ALA A 427 -13.50 6.77 -23.27
N GLY A 428 -14.69 6.19 -23.04
CA GLY A 428 -14.85 4.93 -22.32
C GLY A 428 -15.29 5.06 -20.87
N SER A 429 -15.49 6.29 -20.37
CA SER A 429 -16.00 6.51 -19.01
C SER A 429 -17.51 6.33 -18.91
N GLY A 430 -18.24 6.63 -19.99
CA GLY A 430 -19.70 6.67 -20.03
C GLY A 430 -20.34 7.81 -19.24
N LEU A 431 -19.56 8.65 -18.54
CA LEU A 431 -20.12 9.70 -17.68
C LEU A 431 -20.74 10.82 -18.53
N THR A 432 -22.08 10.91 -18.52
CA THR A 432 -22.85 11.84 -19.38
C THR A 432 -23.32 13.11 -18.68
N GLY A 433 -23.17 13.18 -17.35
CA GLY A 433 -23.60 14.34 -16.56
C GLY A 433 -22.82 14.48 -15.26
N GLY A 434 -22.66 15.72 -14.80
CA GLY A 434 -21.89 16.03 -13.60
C GLY A 434 -20.38 15.82 -13.74
N THR A 435 -19.66 16.07 -12.64
CA THR A 435 -18.20 15.95 -12.55
C THR A 435 -17.83 15.09 -11.36
N LEU A 436 -17.03 14.04 -11.60
CA LEU A 436 -16.31 13.31 -10.55
C LEU A 436 -14.96 13.99 -10.32
N GLY A 437 -14.72 14.48 -9.10
CA GLY A 437 -13.48 15.11 -8.67
C GLY A 437 -12.73 14.25 -7.65
N VAL A 438 -11.41 14.16 -7.77
CA VAL A 438 -10.52 13.47 -6.82
C VAL A 438 -9.27 14.31 -6.53
N SER A 439 -8.69 14.15 -5.34
CA SER A 439 -7.36 14.68 -5.00
C SER A 439 -6.29 13.59 -4.83
N VAL A 440 -6.64 12.34 -5.14
CA VAL A 440 -5.72 11.20 -5.21
C VAL A 440 -5.50 10.91 -6.70
N LEU A 441 -4.42 11.45 -7.26
CA LEU A 441 -4.02 11.25 -8.66
C LEU A 441 -2.54 10.86 -8.69
N HIS A 442 -2.27 9.57 -8.80
CA HIS A 442 -0.91 9.02 -8.77
C HIS A 442 0.01 9.76 -9.77
N ASP A 443 1.22 10.20 -9.42
CA ASP A 443 1.83 10.21 -8.06
C ASP A 443 1.97 11.63 -7.52
N ALA A 444 1.98 12.66 -8.38
CA ALA A 444 2.07 14.05 -7.92
C ALA A 444 0.79 14.52 -7.20
N HIS A 445 -0.30 13.74 -7.26
CA HIS A 445 -1.58 13.96 -6.57
C HIS A 445 -2.21 15.31 -6.84
N HIS A 446 -2.12 15.75 -8.09
CA HIS A 446 -2.92 16.88 -8.56
C HIS A 446 -4.43 16.59 -8.43
N ALA A 447 -5.26 17.64 -8.47
CA ALA A 447 -6.70 17.43 -8.48
C ALA A 447 -7.14 17.04 -9.90
N ALA A 448 -7.93 15.98 -10.03
CA ALA A 448 -8.47 15.53 -11.31
C ALA A 448 -10.00 15.59 -11.31
N PHE A 449 -10.56 15.96 -12.45
CA PHE A 449 -11.99 16.15 -12.65
C PHE A 449 -12.42 15.50 -13.96
N LEU A 450 -13.33 14.53 -13.90
CA LEU A 450 -13.87 13.82 -15.06
C LEU A 450 -15.32 14.21 -15.30
N GLY A 451 -15.62 14.62 -16.53
CA GLY A 451 -16.96 14.98 -16.99
C GLY A 451 -17.40 16.39 -16.60
N GLY A 452 -18.60 16.73 -17.08
CA GLY A 452 -19.36 17.89 -16.64
C GLY A 452 -18.97 19.22 -17.28
N THR A 453 -19.76 20.22 -16.94
CA THR A 453 -19.60 21.58 -17.44
C THR A 453 -18.46 22.30 -16.73
N ASP A 454 -18.05 23.44 -17.29
CA ASP A 454 -17.13 24.37 -16.64
C ASP A 454 -17.57 24.77 -15.23
N GLU A 455 -18.88 24.93 -15.02
CA GLU A 455 -19.46 25.27 -13.72
C GLU A 455 -19.36 24.11 -12.72
N ASP A 456 -19.67 22.88 -13.16
CA ASP A 456 -19.56 21.69 -12.32
C ASP A 456 -18.11 21.40 -11.92
N ILE A 457 -17.16 21.53 -12.85
CA ILE A 457 -15.74 21.33 -12.56
C ILE A 457 -15.25 22.34 -11.52
N ARG A 458 -15.57 23.64 -11.69
CA ARG A 458 -15.21 24.65 -10.69
C ARG A 458 -15.84 24.37 -9.33
N ALA A 459 -17.10 23.93 -9.30
CA ALA A 459 -17.80 23.57 -8.08
C ALA A 459 -17.17 22.35 -7.39
N ALA A 460 -16.77 21.32 -8.16
CA ALA A 460 -16.04 20.17 -7.64
C ALA A 460 -14.69 20.60 -7.03
N GLY A 461 -13.95 21.48 -7.69
CA GLY A 461 -12.69 22.00 -7.15
C GLY A 461 -12.87 22.77 -5.83
N ARG A 462 -13.90 23.63 -5.72
CA ARG A 462 -14.23 24.31 -4.45
C ARG A 462 -14.60 23.34 -3.34
N ALA A 463 -15.33 22.28 -3.68
CA ALA A 463 -15.68 21.24 -2.72
C ALA A 463 -14.43 20.51 -2.21
N LEU A 464 -13.49 20.15 -3.10
CA LEU A 464 -12.21 19.56 -2.69
C LEU A 464 -11.39 20.50 -1.79
N GLU A 465 -11.29 21.80 -2.12
CA GLU A 465 -10.61 22.78 -1.25
C GLU A 465 -11.26 22.85 0.14
N ALA A 466 -12.60 22.88 0.21
CA ALA A 466 -13.34 22.94 1.48
C ALA A 466 -13.15 21.69 2.35
N LEU A 467 -13.01 20.51 1.73
CA LEU A 467 -12.76 19.25 2.42
C LEU A 467 -11.29 19.06 2.82
N GLY A 468 -10.38 19.89 2.32
CA GLY A 468 -8.93 19.66 2.42
C GLY A 468 -8.42 18.55 1.51
N GLY A 469 -9.21 18.19 0.49
CA GLY A 469 -9.03 17.03 -0.39
C GLY A 469 -10.06 15.94 -0.13
N GLY A 470 -10.26 15.07 -1.11
CA GLY A 470 -11.33 14.09 -1.08
C GLY A 470 -11.67 13.50 -2.44
N VAL A 471 -12.84 12.87 -2.44
CA VAL A 471 -13.57 12.46 -3.63
C VAL A 471 -14.93 13.16 -3.60
N VAL A 472 -15.35 13.77 -4.70
CA VAL A 472 -16.64 14.47 -4.80
C VAL A 472 -17.33 14.15 -6.11
N LEU A 473 -18.65 14.01 -6.09
CA LEU A 473 -19.46 14.03 -7.30
C LEU A 473 -20.35 15.27 -7.27
N VAL A 474 -20.24 16.11 -8.31
CA VAL A 474 -21.02 17.35 -8.45
C VAL A 474 -21.93 17.25 -9.67
N GLN A 475 -23.16 17.77 -9.55
CA GLN A 475 -24.09 17.87 -10.67
C GLN A 475 -24.98 19.12 -10.54
N GLY A 476 -24.90 20.01 -11.54
CA GLY A 476 -25.62 21.29 -11.51
C GLY A 476 -25.08 22.22 -10.43
N GLY A 477 -23.75 22.25 -10.26
CA GLY A 477 -23.05 23.06 -9.26
C GLY A 477 -23.22 22.61 -7.80
N GLN A 478 -23.89 21.48 -7.54
CA GLN A 478 -24.15 20.96 -6.20
C GLN A 478 -23.44 19.62 -5.96
N VAL A 479 -22.85 19.45 -4.78
CA VAL A 479 -22.30 18.16 -4.34
C VAL A 479 -23.45 17.17 -4.10
N ARG A 480 -23.34 15.99 -4.72
CA ARG A 480 -24.31 14.88 -4.62
C ARG A 480 -23.82 13.76 -3.70
N ALA A 481 -22.52 13.52 -3.67
CA ALA A 481 -21.86 12.54 -2.82
C ALA A 481 -20.41 12.97 -2.61
N GLU A 482 -19.83 12.61 -1.45
CA GLU A 482 -18.44 12.95 -1.12
C GLU A 482 -17.82 11.96 -0.13
N LEU A 483 -16.49 11.84 -0.20
CA LEU A 483 -15.63 11.20 0.79
C LEU A 483 -14.51 12.20 1.14
N PRO A 484 -14.58 12.84 2.33
CA PRO A 484 -13.53 13.75 2.78
C PRO A 484 -12.22 13.01 3.08
N LEU A 485 -11.10 13.53 2.57
CA LEU A 485 -9.74 13.01 2.79
C LEU A 485 -8.84 14.10 3.39
N PRO A 486 -9.10 14.57 4.63
CA PRO A 486 -8.46 15.77 5.17
C PRO A 486 -6.96 15.60 5.50
N TYR A 487 -6.43 14.37 5.50
CA TYR A 487 -5.02 14.11 5.76
C TYR A 487 -4.25 14.12 4.43
N ALA A 488 -3.55 15.24 4.16
CA ALA A 488 -2.80 15.50 2.93
C ALA A 488 -3.62 15.40 1.62
N GLY A 489 -4.95 15.49 1.71
CA GLY A 489 -5.83 15.24 0.57
C GLY A 489 -5.86 13.79 0.10
N LEU A 490 -5.37 12.84 0.91
CA LEU A 490 -5.18 11.43 0.54
C LEU A 490 -5.96 10.45 1.43
N MET A 491 -6.06 10.74 2.73
CA MET A 491 -6.60 9.79 3.71
C MET A 491 -7.70 10.38 4.59
N THR A 492 -8.56 9.50 5.11
CA THR A 492 -9.59 9.80 6.12
C THR A 492 -9.34 9.08 7.44
N GLY A 493 -9.67 9.76 8.54
CA GLY A 493 -9.72 9.18 9.89
C GLY A 493 -11.08 8.54 10.22
N ALA A 494 -12.01 8.50 9.27
CA ALA A 494 -13.31 7.85 9.46
C ALA A 494 -13.16 6.35 9.76
N ALA A 495 -14.18 5.75 10.37
CA ALA A 495 -14.25 4.30 10.50
C ALA A 495 -14.26 3.66 9.11
N PRO A 496 -13.58 2.51 8.89
CA PRO A 496 -13.50 1.89 7.57
C PRO A 496 -14.87 1.66 6.91
N ALA A 497 -15.88 1.25 7.68
CA ALA A 497 -17.22 1.00 7.16
C ALA A 497 -17.89 2.28 6.63
N ASP A 498 -17.64 3.43 7.27
CA ASP A 498 -18.15 4.72 6.81
C ASP A 498 -17.43 5.20 5.56
N ALA A 499 -16.09 5.08 5.52
CA ALA A 499 -15.31 5.42 4.35
C ALA A 499 -15.72 4.58 3.12
N ALA A 500 -15.87 3.26 3.28
CA ALA A 500 -16.36 2.37 2.23
C ALA A 500 -17.81 2.70 1.81
N ARG A 501 -18.67 3.08 2.75
CA ARG A 501 -20.04 3.51 2.44
C ARG A 501 -20.03 4.78 1.59
N GLN A 502 -19.26 5.80 1.99
CA GLN A 502 -19.11 7.05 1.24
C GLN A 502 -18.52 6.82 -0.16
N LEU A 503 -17.48 5.99 -0.28
CA LEU A 503 -16.91 5.63 -1.58
C LEU A 503 -17.94 4.97 -2.49
N ARG A 504 -18.72 4.01 -1.97
CA ARG A 504 -19.82 3.38 -2.71
C ARG A 504 -20.94 4.36 -3.08
N GLU A 505 -21.25 5.32 -2.22
CA GLU A 505 -22.23 6.37 -2.52
C GLU A 505 -21.77 7.25 -3.69
N VAL A 506 -20.49 7.65 -3.72
CA VAL A 506 -19.90 8.34 -4.88
C VAL A 506 -20.00 7.48 -6.14
N THR A 507 -19.58 6.22 -6.09
CA THR A 507 -19.60 5.32 -7.24
C THR A 507 -21.02 5.13 -7.79
N ARG A 508 -22.01 4.88 -6.91
CA ARG A 508 -23.42 4.76 -7.34
C ARG A 508 -23.96 6.04 -7.94
N ALA A 509 -23.60 7.18 -7.37
CA ALA A 509 -24.04 8.46 -7.89
C ALA A 509 -23.41 8.75 -9.27
N ALA A 510 -22.15 8.36 -9.51
CA ALA A 510 -21.52 8.45 -10.83
C ALA A 510 -22.18 7.50 -11.84
N GLN A 511 -22.50 6.27 -11.44
CA GLN A 511 -23.21 5.29 -12.27
C GLN A 511 -24.61 5.77 -12.63
N ALA A 512 -25.32 6.44 -11.72
CA ALA A 512 -26.62 7.05 -11.98
C ALA A 512 -26.55 8.17 -13.05
N LEU A 513 -25.36 8.70 -13.32
CA LEU A 513 -25.07 9.69 -14.37
C LEU A 513 -24.44 9.06 -15.63
N GLY A 514 -24.54 7.74 -15.77
CA GLY A 514 -24.13 6.98 -16.94
C GLY A 514 -22.71 6.40 -16.88
N CYS A 515 -21.94 6.65 -15.83
CA CYS A 515 -20.59 6.11 -15.74
C CYS A 515 -20.60 4.57 -15.79
N THR A 516 -19.88 4.02 -16.75
CA THR A 516 -19.77 2.56 -17.00
C THR A 516 -18.54 1.95 -16.34
N LEU A 517 -17.67 2.76 -15.75
CA LEU A 517 -16.48 2.27 -15.05
C LEU A 517 -16.91 1.51 -13.79
N PRO A 518 -16.37 0.30 -13.54
CA PRO A 518 -16.66 -0.45 -12.32
C PRO A 518 -16.11 0.26 -11.08
N TYR A 519 -14.91 0.85 -11.20
CA TYR A 519 -14.20 1.53 -10.12
C TYR A 519 -13.82 2.96 -10.52
N PRO A 520 -14.78 3.87 -10.70
CA PRO A 520 -14.54 5.18 -11.33
C PRO A 520 -13.51 6.04 -10.60
N VAL A 521 -13.45 5.96 -9.26
CA VAL A 521 -12.48 6.69 -8.44
C VAL A 521 -11.07 6.15 -8.66
N THR A 522 -10.89 4.84 -8.57
CA THR A 522 -9.60 4.16 -8.83
C THR A 522 -9.14 4.36 -10.26
N THR A 523 -10.01 4.21 -11.26
CA THR A 523 -9.63 4.44 -12.65
C THR A 523 -9.15 5.90 -12.86
N LEU A 524 -9.86 6.87 -12.27
CA LEU A 524 -9.48 8.28 -12.36
C LEU A 524 -8.14 8.58 -11.69
N SER A 525 -7.81 7.93 -10.57
CA SER A 525 -6.56 8.17 -9.84
C SER A 525 -5.30 7.83 -10.67
N PHE A 526 -5.40 7.00 -11.71
CA PHE A 526 -4.28 6.65 -12.58
C PHE A 526 -4.21 7.44 -13.89
N LEU A 527 -5.16 8.33 -14.20
CA LEU A 527 -5.15 9.07 -15.48
C LEU A 527 -4.07 10.17 -15.55
N GLY A 528 -3.44 10.49 -14.42
CA GLY A 528 -2.32 11.43 -14.33
C GLY A 528 -0.93 10.79 -14.22
N LEU A 529 -0.85 9.48 -13.96
CA LEU A 529 0.40 8.80 -13.63
C LEU A 529 1.36 8.76 -14.82
N SER A 530 2.35 9.66 -14.79
CA SER A 530 3.16 10.07 -15.94
C SER A 530 4.10 9.00 -16.49
N VAL A 531 4.28 7.89 -15.77
CA VAL A 531 5.19 6.78 -16.11
C VAL A 531 4.48 5.56 -16.70
N ILE A 532 3.14 5.58 -16.81
CA ILE A 532 2.35 4.48 -17.37
C ILE A 532 1.78 4.84 -18.75
N PRO A 533 1.94 4.00 -19.78
CA PRO A 533 1.48 4.30 -21.13
C PRO A 533 -0.06 4.35 -21.27
N ALA A 534 -0.60 4.94 -22.34
CA ALA A 534 0.10 5.65 -23.42
C ALA A 534 -0.03 7.17 -23.34
N LEU A 535 -1.18 7.68 -22.86
CA LEU A 535 -1.49 9.11 -22.72
C LEU A 535 -1.92 9.46 -21.30
N LYS A 536 -1.35 10.51 -20.73
CA LYS A 536 -1.62 10.94 -19.34
C LYS A 536 -1.78 12.45 -19.28
N LEU A 537 -2.62 12.96 -18.39
CA LEU A 537 -2.83 14.40 -18.25
C LEU A 537 -2.16 14.93 -16.98
N THR A 538 -1.32 15.95 -17.13
CA THR A 538 -0.74 16.71 -16.03
C THR A 538 -1.25 18.16 -16.07
N PRO A 539 -1.09 18.98 -15.01
CA PRO A 539 -1.42 20.40 -15.09
C PRO A 539 -0.65 21.15 -16.20
N ARG A 540 0.48 20.61 -16.65
CA ARG A 540 1.35 21.20 -17.68
C ARG A 540 0.95 20.80 -19.11
N GLY A 541 0.07 19.82 -19.27
CA GLY A 541 -0.43 19.39 -20.57
C GLY A 541 -0.63 17.88 -20.71
N LEU A 542 -1.07 17.48 -21.90
CA LEU A 542 -1.24 16.08 -22.29
C LEU A 542 0.12 15.46 -22.64
N LEU A 543 0.49 14.43 -21.91
CA LEU A 543 1.73 13.68 -22.03
C LEU A 543 1.53 12.47 -22.95
N ASP A 544 2.31 12.40 -24.01
CA ASP A 544 2.58 11.16 -24.76
C ASP A 544 3.72 10.43 -24.05
N VAL A 545 3.36 9.43 -23.24
CA VAL A 545 4.31 8.66 -22.42
C VAL A 545 5.21 7.80 -23.32
N THR A 546 4.69 7.32 -24.45
CA THR A 546 5.47 6.51 -25.40
C THR A 546 6.50 7.36 -26.14
N GLY A 547 6.11 8.58 -26.54
CA GLY A 547 7.00 9.57 -27.14
C GLY A 547 7.81 10.38 -26.13
N TRP A 548 7.62 10.15 -24.83
CA TRP A 548 8.22 10.88 -23.70
C TRP A 548 8.22 12.41 -23.90
N ARG A 549 7.04 12.98 -24.18
CA ARG A 549 6.90 14.43 -24.44
C ARG A 549 5.50 14.96 -24.15
N LEU A 550 5.43 16.21 -23.68
CA LEU A 550 4.17 16.95 -23.68
C LEU A 550 3.78 17.34 -25.12
N LEU A 551 2.51 17.17 -25.45
CA LEU A 551 1.97 17.64 -26.72
C LEU A 551 1.83 19.17 -26.69
N PRO A 552 2.13 19.87 -27.81
CA PRO A 552 1.94 21.32 -27.89
C PRO A 552 0.49 21.70 -27.60
N ALA A 553 0.26 22.68 -26.72
CA ALA A 553 -1.07 23.19 -26.40
C ALA A 553 -1.75 23.90 -27.58
#